data_AF-A0ABD0NGC1-F1
#
_entry.id   AF-A0ABD0NGC1-F1
#
_cell.length_a   1.000
_cell.length_b   1.000
_cell.length_c   1.000
_cell.angle_alpha   90.00
_cell.angle_beta   90.00
_cell.angle_gamma   90.00
#
_symmetry.space_group_name_H-M   'P 1'
#
loop_
_entity.id
_entity.type
_entity.pdbx_description
1 polymer ?
#
loop_
_entity_poly.entity_id
_entity_poly.type
_entity_poly.pdbx_seq_one_letter_code
_entity_poly.pdbx_strand_id
1 'polypeptide(L)' 'IVQYADIKMENGKSKGCGVVRFDSPETAERACRTMNGYRLSGREIDVRIDRNA' A
#
# COMPACT_ATOMS: atom_id res chain seq x y z
N ILE A 1 3.08 -6.19 -11.99
CA ILE A 1 3.34 -4.76 -12.28
C ILE A 1 2.38 -3.90 -11.46
N VAL A 2 2.77 -2.66 -11.12
CA VAL A 2 1.90 -1.70 -10.41
C VAL A 2 1.11 -0.91 -11.44
N GLN A 3 -0.22 -0.87 -11.32
CA GLN A 3 -1.08 -0.05 -12.19
C GLN A 3 -1.14 1.40 -11.69
N TYR A 4 -1.34 1.59 -10.39
CA TYR A 4 -1.51 2.91 -9.80
C TYR A 4 -1.14 2.90 -8.32
N ALA A 5 -0.63 4.02 -7.83
CA ALA A 5 -0.37 4.23 -6.41
C ALA A 5 -0.79 5.65 -6.03
N ASP A 6 -1.62 5.76 -4.99
CA ASP A 6 -2.11 7.02 -4.44
C ASP A 6 -1.71 7.15 -2.97
N ILE A 7 -1.20 8.31 -2.59
CA ILE A 7 -0.93 8.62 -1.19
C ILE A 7 -2.03 9.56 -0.72
N LYS A 8 -2.73 9.17 0.34
CA LYS A 8 -3.81 9.99 0.89
C LYS A 8 -3.20 11.24 1.54
N MET A 9 -3.37 12.37 0.88
CA MET A 9 -2.98 13.68 1.36
C MET A 9 -4.19 14.43 1.90
N GLU A 10 -4.03 15.14 3.02
CA GLU A 10 -5.03 16.07 3.57
C GLU A 10 -4.34 17.38 3.93
N ASN A 11 -4.82 18.49 3.39
CA ASN A 11 -4.26 19.84 3.60
C ASN A 11 -2.73 19.91 3.35
N GLY A 12 -2.24 19.25 2.30
CA GLY A 12 -0.82 19.24 1.95
C GLY A 12 0.07 18.38 2.84
N LYS A 13 -0.51 17.61 3.79
CA LYS A 13 0.22 16.65 4.63
C LYS A 13 -0.21 15.22 4.32
N SER A 14 0.77 14.33 4.19
CA SER A 14 0.52 12.88 4.10
C SER A 14 -0.13 12.39 5.39
N LYS A 15 -1.22 11.63 5.27
CA LYS A 15 -1.85 10.95 6.41
C LYS A 15 -1.10 9.68 6.83
N GLY A 16 -0.01 9.32 6.16
CA GLY A 16 0.72 8.09 6.40
C GLY A 16 0.03 6.84 5.84
N CYS A 17 -1.00 7.03 5.01
CA CYS A 17 -1.74 5.95 4.35
C CYS A 17 -1.78 6.19 2.84
N GLY A 18 -1.83 5.10 2.09
CA GLY A 18 -1.97 5.13 0.64
C GLY A 18 -2.61 3.85 0.14
N VAL A 19 -3.05 3.86 -1.11
CA VAL A 19 -3.60 2.70 -1.79
C VAL A 19 -2.75 2.40 -3.01
N VAL A 20 -2.50 1.12 -3.25
CA VAL A 20 -1.73 0.66 -4.42
C VAL A 20 -2.58 -0.35 -5.16
N ARG A 21 -2.82 -0.09 -6.44
CA ARG A 21 -3.51 -0.99 -7.36
C ARG A 21 -2.48 -1.75 -8.17
N PHE A 22 -2.54 -3.07 -8.08
CA PHE A 22 -1.73 -3.96 -8.90
C PHE A 22 -2.54 -4.42 -10.11
N ASP A 23 -1.82 -4.81 -11.15
CA ASP A 23 -2.45 -5.33 -12.37
C ASP A 23 -3.04 -6.74 -12.18
N SER A 24 -2.39 -7.55 -11.34
CA SER A 24 -2.82 -8.93 -11.07
C SER A 24 -3.00 -9.16 -9.57
N PRO A 25 -4.05 -9.91 -9.17
CA PRO A 25 -4.30 -10.23 -7.76
C PRO A 25 -3.13 -11.00 -7.13
N GLU A 26 -2.50 -11.89 -7.89
CA GLU A 26 -1.35 -12.68 -7.42
C GLU A 26 -0.14 -11.80 -7.06
N THR A 27 0.08 -10.71 -7.82
CA THR A 27 1.13 -9.73 -7.49
C THR A 27 0.75 -8.92 -6.26
N ALA A 28 -0.53 -8.55 -6.12
CA ALA A 28 -1.02 -7.83 -4.94
C ALA A 28 -0.84 -8.66 -3.66
N GLU A 29 -1.18 -9.95 -3.68
CA GLU A 29 -1.01 -10.84 -2.53
C GLU A 29 0.46 -11.01 -2.12
N ARG A 30 1.35 -11.21 -3.10
CA ARG A 30 2.79 -11.26 -2.84
C ARG A 30 3.29 -9.96 -2.24
N ALA A 31 2.93 -8.82 -2.84
CA ALA A 31 3.32 -7.51 -2.34
C ALA A 31 2.79 -7.25 -0.92
N CYS A 32 1.54 -7.61 -0.64
CA CYS A 32 0.95 -7.51 0.69
C CYS A 32 1.74 -8.33 1.71
N ARG A 33 2.04 -9.60 1.43
CA ARG A 33 2.82 -10.46 2.34
C ARG A 33 4.24 -9.96 2.58
N THR A 34 4.91 -9.46 1.54
CA THR A 34 6.29 -8.99 1.64
C THR A 34 6.39 -7.62 2.30
N MET A 35 5.44 -6.71 2.04
CA MET A 35 5.48 -5.34 2.54
C MET A 35 4.79 -5.18 3.90
N ASN A 36 3.91 -6.09 4.29
CA ASN A 36 3.28 -6.05 5.60
C ASN A 36 4.32 -6.26 6.72
N GLY A 37 4.42 -5.29 7.62
CA GLY A 37 5.44 -5.27 8.68
C GLY A 37 6.80 -4.73 8.22
N TYR A 38 6.91 -4.24 6.98
CA TYR A 38 8.16 -3.64 6.51
C TYR A 38 8.45 -2.32 7.24
N ARG A 39 9.71 -2.08 7.63
CA ARG A 39 10.12 -0.82 8.24
C ARG A 39 10.44 0.22 7.17
N LEU A 40 9.51 1.14 6.95
CA LEU A 40 9.68 2.29 6.08
C LEU A 40 10.00 3.54 6.91
N SER A 41 11.16 4.15 6.69
CA SER A 41 11.63 5.35 7.43
C SER A 41 11.54 5.21 8.96
N GLY A 42 11.84 4.02 9.48
CA GLY A 42 11.81 3.73 10.92
C GLY A 42 10.41 3.45 11.49
N ARG A 43 9.37 3.38 10.67
CA ARG A 43 8.01 2.99 11.07
C ARG A 43 7.62 1.70 10.36
N GLU A 44 7.02 0.76 11.09
CA GLU A 44 6.44 -0.44 10.49
C GLU A 44 5.15 -0.06 9.77
N ILE A 45 5.02 -0.49 8.51
CA ILE A 45 3.82 -0.28 7.71
C ILE A 45 2.93 -1.52 7.79
N ASP A 46 1.62 -1.31 7.91
CA ASP A 46 0.62 -2.35 7.78
C ASP A 46 0.13 -2.37 6.33
N VAL A 47 0.21 -3.53 5.68
CA VAL A 47 -0.24 -3.68 4.29
C VAL A 47 -1.29 -4.77 4.26
N ARG A 48 -2.48 -4.40 3.81
CA ARG A 48 -3.63 -5.29 3.72
C ARG A 48 -4.23 -5.22 2.33
N ILE A 49 -4.67 -6.37 1.83
CA ILE A 49 -5.48 -6.43 0.62
C ILE A 49 -6.84 -5.79 0.92
N ASP A 50 -7.12 -4.69 0.25
CA ASP A 50 -8.46 -4.13 0.23
C ASP A 50 -9.39 -5.07 -0.55
N ARG A 51 -10.46 -5.52 0.09
CA ARG A 51 -11.47 -6.43 -0.49
C ARG A 51 -12.73 -5.68 -0.94
N ASN A 52 -12.72 -4.35 -0.93
CA ASN A 52 -13.88 -3.50 -1.17
C ASN A 52 -13.64 -2.60 -2.39
N ALA A 53 -13.47 -3.23 -3.56
CA ALA A 53 -13.35 -2.56 -4.86
C ALA A 53 -14.62 -2.72 -5.69
#